data_AF-A0A6V7I361-F1
#
_entry.id   AF-A0A6V7I361-F1
#
_cell.length_a   1.000
_cell.length_b   1.000
_cell.length_c   1.000
_cell.angle_alpha   90.00
_cell.angle_beta   90.00
_cell.angle_gamma   90.00
#
_symmetry.space_group_name_H-M   'P 1'
#
loop_
_entity.id
_entity.type
_entity.pdbx_description
1 polymer ?
#
loop_
_entity_poly.entity_id
_entity_poly.type
_entity_poly.pdbx_seq_one_letter_code
_entity_poly.pdbx_strand_id
1 'polypeptide(L)' 'NPNQPFMSLKATHPSVTIEFNPRDPSMLISGLLSGQVCNWDIRSGNTPIQISHPRFSH' A
#
# COMPACT_ATOMS: atom_id res chain seq x y z
N ASN A 1 15.46 -14.52 8.13
CA ASN A 1 15.39 -14.55 9.60
C ASN A 1 13.92 -14.74 9.97
N PRO A 2 13.51 -15.87 10.55
CA PRO A 2 12.09 -16.23 10.73
C PRO A 2 11.32 -15.29 11.66
N ASN A 3 12.02 -14.52 12.51
CA ASN A 3 11.41 -13.62 13.49
C ASN A 3 11.41 -12.15 13.06
N GLN A 4 11.83 -11.85 11.83
CA GLN A 4 11.86 -10.48 11.31
C GLN A 4 10.87 -10.36 10.16
N PRO A 5 10.08 -9.27 10.12
CA PRO A 5 9.25 -9.01 8.96
C PRO A 5 10.14 -8.89 7.73
N PHE A 6 9.69 -9.47 6.61
CA PHE A 6 10.40 -9.33 5.34
C PHE A 6 10.52 -7.86 4.94
N MET A 7 9.44 -7.10 5.12
CA MET A 7 9.36 -5.67 4.81
C MET A 7 8.28 -5.01 5.67
N SER A 8 8.49 -3.74 6.02
CA SER A 8 7.47 -2.86 6.60
C SER A 8 7.19 -1.71 5.66
N LEU A 9 5.94 -1.59 5.19
CA LEU A 9 5.49 -0.49 4.33
C LEU A 9 5.13 0.75 5.15
N LYS A 10 5.41 1.94 4.63
CA LYS A 10 5.22 3.22 5.29
C LYS A 10 4.11 4.03 4.59
N ALA A 11 2.92 4.01 5.16
CA ALA A 11 1.79 4.83 4.72
C ALA A 11 1.86 6.25 5.28
N THR A 12 1.21 7.20 4.61
CA THR A 12 1.08 8.60 5.09
C THR A 12 0.02 8.74 6.18
N HIS A 13 -0.96 7.83 6.21
CA HIS A 13 -2.04 7.75 7.19
C HIS A 13 -2.26 6.27 7.57
N PRO A 14 -2.93 5.96 8.69
CA PRO A 14 -3.24 4.58 9.06
C PRO A 14 -3.97 3.84 7.94
N SER A 15 -3.50 2.62 7.64
CA SER A 15 -4.15 1.73 6.67
C SER A 15 -5.32 1.00 7.33
N VAL A 16 -6.50 1.04 6.71
CA VAL A 16 -7.72 0.41 7.22
C VAL A 16 -8.08 -0.87 6.48
N THR A 17 -7.63 -1.02 5.23
CA THR A 17 -7.78 -2.23 4.42
C THR A 17 -6.54 -2.42 3.57
N ILE A 18 -6.14 -3.67 3.34
CA ILE A 18 -4.96 -4.05 2.56
C ILE A 18 -5.30 -5.32 1.80
N GLU A 19 -5.03 -5.35 0.49
CA GLU A 19 -5.25 -6.52 -0.36
C GLU A 19 -4.10 -6.69 -1.35
N PHE A 20 -3.57 -7.90 -1.46
CA PHE A 20 -2.56 -8.25 -2.46
C PHE A 20 -3.20 -8.45 -3.83
N ASN A 21 -2.47 -8.11 -4.88
CA ASN A 21 -2.89 -8.45 -6.24
C ASN A 21 -2.76 -9.98 -6.43
N PRO A 22 -3.88 -10.69 -6.76
CA PRO A 22 -3.86 -12.15 -6.91
C PRO A 22 -3.05 -12.64 -8.11
N ARG A 23 -2.72 -11.76 -9.06
CA ARG A 23 -1.91 -12.08 -10.25
C ARG A 23 -0.44 -11.73 -10.08
N ASP A 24 -0.13 -10.75 -9.25
CA ASP A 24 1.23 -10.30 -8.98
C ASP A 24 1.40 -10.00 -7.47
N PRO A 25 1.91 -10.95 -6.68
CA PRO A 25 2.10 -10.79 -5.23
C PRO A 25 3.09 -9.68 -4.85
N SER A 26 3.83 -9.11 -5.80
CA SER A 26 4.69 -7.96 -5.54
C SER A 26 3.90 -6.65 -5.42
N MET A 27 2.66 -6.65 -5.87
CA MET A 27 1.77 -5.49 -5.82
C MET A 27 0.66 -5.68 -4.79
N LEU A 28 0.28 -4.59 -4.12
CA LEU A 28 -0.89 -4.55 -3.26
C LEU A 28 -1.54 -3.18 -3.32
N ILE A 29 -2.77 -3.11 -2.83
CA ILE A 29 -3.51 -1.88 -2.64
C ILE A 29 -3.87 -1.70 -1.17
N SER A 30 -4.04 -0.47 -0.73
CA SER A 30 -4.54 -0.18 0.61
C SER A 30 -5.47 1.01 0.62
N GLY A 31 -6.50 0.95 1.46
CA GLY A 31 -7.33 2.09 1.80
C GLY A 31 -6.81 2.74 3.08
N LEU A 32 -6.70 4.06 3.08
CA LEU A 32 -6.20 4.85 4.21
C LEU A 32 -7.34 5.52 4.97
N LEU A 33 -7.12 5.81 6.25
CA LEU A 33 -8.09 6.54 7.09
C LEU A 33 -8.42 7.95 6.55
N SER A 34 -7.55 8.52 5.71
CA SER A 34 -7.83 9.78 5.00
C SER A 34 -8.91 9.65 3.91
N GLY A 35 -9.37 8.44 3.62
CA GLY A 35 -10.28 8.12 2.50
C GLY A 35 -9.57 7.89 1.17
N GLN A 36 -8.24 8.05 1.12
CA GLN A 36 -7.45 7.80 -0.09
C GLN A 36 -7.12 6.32 -0.26
N VAL A 37 -6.90 5.92 -1.50
CA VAL A 37 -6.36 4.60 -1.86
C VAL A 37 -4.91 4.77 -2.28
N CYS A 38 -4.06 3.82 -1.93
CA CYS A 38 -2.67 3.79 -2.36
C CYS A 38 -2.30 2.44 -2.98
N ASN A 39 -1.42 2.50 -3.98
CA ASN A 39 -0.84 1.35 -4.66
C ASN A 39 0.62 1.17 -4.23
N TRP A 40 1.05 -0.07 -4.05
CA TRP A 40 2.40 -0.41 -3.64
C TRP A 40 3.01 -1.43 -4.58
N ASP A 41 4.33 -1.32 -4.76
CA ASP A 41 5.17 -2.34 -5.37
C ASP A 41 6.35 -2.60 -4.43
N ILE A 42 6.39 -3.78 -3.81
CA ILE A 42 7.41 -4.13 -2.82
C ILE A 42 8.81 -4.28 -3.44
N ARG A 43 8.91 -4.30 -4.78
CA ARG A 43 10.20 -4.30 -5.50
C ARG A 43 10.80 -2.89 -5.57
N SER A 44 9.96 -1.87 -5.51
CA SER A 44 10.38 -0.47 -5.63
C SER A 44 10.74 0.18 -4.29
N GLY A 45 10.39 -0.45 -3.17
CA GLY A 45 10.72 0.02 -1.83
C GLY A 45 9.55 -0.13 -0.87
N ASN A 46 9.55 0.71 0.16
CA ASN A 46 8.58 0.63 1.25
C ASN A 46 7.58 1.80 1.29
N THR A 47 7.57 2.66 0.29
CA THR A 47 6.63 3.78 0.17
C THR A 47 5.59 3.51 -0.93
N PRO A 48 4.39 4.11 -0.86
CA PRO A 48 3.42 3.98 -1.94
C PRO A 48 3.99 4.47 -3.27
N ILE A 49 3.70 3.74 -4.34
CA ILE A 49 3.99 4.18 -5.72
C ILE A 49 3.06 5.32 -6.11
N GLN A 50 1.80 5.23 -5.67
CA GLN A 50 0.78 6.20 -5.96
C GLN A 50 -0.22 6.30 -4.82
N ILE A 51 -0.76 7.49 -4.62
CA ILE A 51 -1.88 7.76 -3.73
C ILE A 51 -2.94 8.50 -4.55
N SER A 52 -4.21 8.10 -4.42
CA SER A 52 -5.32 8.75 -5.09
C SER A 52 -5.48 10.20 -4.64
N HIS A 53 -6.15 11.02 -5.45
CA HIS A 53 -6.46 12.38 -5.03
C HIS A 53 -7.45 12.36 -3.84
N PRO A 54 -7.32 13.24 -2.82
CA PRO A 54 -8.20 13.22 -1.65
C PRO A 54 -9.67 13.53 -1.95
N ARG A 55 -9.93 14.28 -3.03
CA ARG A 55 -11.22 14.96 -3.30
C ARG A 55 -11.77 14.74 -4.70
N PHE A 56 -11.04 14.00 -5.54
CA PHE A 56 -11.48 13.69 -6.89
C PHE A 56 -11.33 12.19 -7.08
N SER A 57 -12.43 11.53 -7.44
CA SER A 57 -12.35 10.18 -7.98
C SER A 57 -11.86 10.25 -9.42
N HIS A 58 -11.25 9.16 -9.88
CA HIS A 58 -10.96 8.95 -11.29
C HIS A 58 -12.24 8.58 -12.05
#